data_AF-A0A2M7YZH6-F1
#
_entry.id   AF-A0A2M7YZH6-F1
#
_cell.length_a   1.000
_cell.length_b   1.000
_cell.length_c   1.000
_cell.angle_alpha   90.00
_cell.angle_beta   90.00
_cell.angle_gamma   90.00
#
_symmetry.space_group_name_H-M   'P 1'
#
loop_
_entity.id
_entity.type
_entity.pdbx_description
1 polymer ?
#
loop_
_entity_poly.entity_id
_entity_poly.type
_entity_poly.pdbx_seq_one_letter_code
_entity_poly.pdbx_strand_id
1 'polypeptide(L)'
;GFAIVAFSWILIAFVGAIPFKLSGVCPNFIDGVFESMSGFTTTGASILREIDSLPEGILFWRNLMQWVGGMGIIILSLAIFPALGIGSFHLFKAEIPGGATVERVQPRLAETAKILWKTYIALTLLEIVVLRLLGLDFFDAVTHTFSTV
;
A
#
# COMPACT_ATOMS: atom_id res chain seq x y z
N GLY A 1 -15.61 12.43 -1.75
CA GLY A 1 -14.95 11.17 -2.15
C GLY A 1 -13.62 11.45 -2.81
N PHE A 2 -13.59 11.71 -4.11
CA PHE A 2 -12.36 11.89 -4.89
C PHE A 2 -11.37 12.92 -4.35
N ALA A 3 -11.83 14.12 -3.97
CA ALA A 3 -10.95 15.15 -3.40
C ALA A 3 -10.27 14.68 -2.10
N ILE A 4 -11.00 13.98 -1.23
CA ILE A 4 -10.46 13.44 0.02
C ILE A 4 -9.34 12.45 -0.29
N VAL A 5 -9.56 11.52 -1.22
CA VAL A 5 -8.54 10.54 -1.63
C VAL A 5 -7.30 11.26 -2.17
N ALA A 6 -7.48 12.17 -3.13
CA ALA A 6 -6.36 12.90 -3.74
C ALA A 6 -5.54 13.68 -2.71
N PHE A 7 -6.19 14.45 -1.84
CA PHE A 7 -5.50 15.23 -0.81
C PHE A 7 -4.89 14.35 0.29
N SER A 8 -5.48 13.20 0.62
CA SER A 8 -4.89 12.25 1.57
C SER A 8 -3.55 11.69 1.08
N TRP A 9 -3.45 11.32 -0.20
CA TRP A 9 -2.18 10.83 -0.79
C TRP A 9 -1.12 11.92 -0.86
N ILE A 10 -1.51 13.16 -1.14
CA ILE A 10 -0.59 14.29 -1.10
C ILE A 10 -0.10 14.50 0.34
N LEU A 11 -1.02 14.59 1.30
CA LEU A 11 -0.69 14.84 2.70
C LEU A 11 0.21 13.74 3.29
N ILE A 12 -0.09 12.46 3.02
CA ILE A 12 0.73 11.36 3.54
C ILE A 12 2.14 11.37 2.93
N ALA A 13 2.32 11.77 1.67
CA ALA A 13 3.65 11.94 1.07
C ALA A 13 4.45 13.06 1.74
N PHE A 14 3.80 14.18 2.10
CA PHE A 14 4.45 15.26 2.86
C PHE A 14 4.84 14.82 4.28
N VAL A 15 3.97 14.08 4.97
CA VAL A 15 4.26 13.56 6.31
C VAL A 15 5.35 12.49 6.24
N GLY A 16 5.30 11.59 5.26
CA GLY A 16 6.29 10.53 5.11
C GLY A 16 7.67 11.00 4.66
N ALA A 17 7.76 12.21 4.14
CA ALA A 17 9.03 12.87 3.84
C ALA A 17 9.83 13.28 5.09
N ILE A 18 9.18 13.41 6.26
CA ILE A 18 9.79 13.94 7.48
C ILE A 18 11.02 13.11 7.91
N PRO A 19 10.96 11.76 8.00
CA PRO A 19 12.13 10.98 8.40
C PRO A 19 13.32 11.08 7.44
N PHE A 20 13.10 11.27 6.14
CA PHE A 20 14.18 11.49 5.17
C PHE A 20 14.91 12.82 5.37
N LYS A 21 14.17 13.86 5.78
CA LYS A 21 14.76 15.16 6.06
C LYS A 21 15.48 15.17 7.41
N LEU A 22 14.89 14.55 8.43
CA LEU A 22 15.49 14.50 9.78
C LEU A 22 16.75 13.62 9.83
N SER A 23 16.81 12.56 9.03
CA SER A 23 18.01 11.70 8.94
C SER A 23 19.16 12.33 8.15
N GLY A 24 18.90 13.42 7.41
CA GLY A 24 19.89 14.06 6.54
C GLY A 24 20.16 13.30 5.23
N VAL A 25 19.48 12.17 4.98
CA VAL A 25 19.62 11.39 3.74
C VAL A 25 19.15 12.18 2.52
N CYS A 26 18.10 13.00 2.68
CA CYS A 26 17.63 13.92 1.64
C CYS A 26 17.99 15.37 2.01
N PRO A 27 18.92 16.03 1.26
CA PRO A 27 19.30 17.41 1.52
C PRO A 27 18.11 18.37 1.36
N ASN A 28 17.34 18.21 0.29
CA ASN A 28 16.11 18.98 0.06
C ASN A 28 14.89 18.22 0.58
N PHE A 29 13.91 18.94 1.10
CA PHE A 29 12.67 18.31 1.55
C PHE A 29 11.87 17.72 0.38
N ILE A 30 11.92 18.36 -0.79
CA ILE A 30 11.24 17.88 -2.01
C ILE A 30 11.77 16.51 -2.46
N ASP A 31 13.07 16.26 -2.27
CA ASP A 31 13.70 14.96 -2.53
C ASP A 31 13.07 13.87 -1.63
N GLY A 32 12.87 14.19 -0.35
CA GLY A 32 12.17 13.32 0.59
C GLY A 32 10.68 13.13 0.27
N VAL A 33 10.01 14.14 -0.27
CA VAL A 33 8.62 14.04 -0.75
C VAL A 33 8.52 13.14 -1.97
N PHE A 34 9.49 13.19 -2.89
CA PHE A 34 9.56 12.28 -4.03
C PHE A 34 9.73 10.83 -3.58
N GLU A 35 10.70 10.54 -2.71
CA GLU A 35 10.89 9.20 -2.14
C GLU A 35 9.62 8.72 -1.42
N SER A 36 9.00 9.60 -0.64
CA SER A 36 7.80 9.23 0.12
C SER A 36 6.59 8.97 -0.77
N MET A 37 6.37 9.80 -1.80
CA MET A 37 5.31 9.57 -2.78
C MET A 37 5.54 8.24 -3.48
N SER A 38 6.74 8.01 -4.02
CA SER A 38 7.10 6.78 -4.71
C SER A 38 6.91 5.53 -3.84
N GLY A 39 7.26 5.60 -2.55
CA GLY A 39 7.03 4.54 -1.59
C GLY A 39 5.54 4.25 -1.40
N PHE A 40 4.74 5.25 -1.01
CA PHE A 40 3.32 5.05 -0.74
C PHE A 40 2.49 4.69 -1.97
N THR A 41 2.89 5.12 -3.16
CA THR A 41 2.24 4.71 -4.43
C THR A 41 2.81 3.42 -4.99
N THR A 42 3.65 2.70 -4.23
CA THR A 42 4.27 1.43 -4.61
C THR A 42 4.96 1.49 -5.98
N THR A 43 5.54 2.64 -6.30
CA THR A 43 6.17 2.90 -7.61
C THR A 43 7.60 2.42 -7.63
N GLY A 44 8.31 2.50 -6.50
CA GLY A 44 9.69 2.00 -6.37
C GLY A 44 10.75 2.83 -7.11
N ALA A 45 10.40 4.01 -7.63
CA ALA A 45 11.38 4.95 -8.16
C ALA A 45 12.19 5.59 -7.02
N SER A 46 13.50 5.75 -7.21
CA SER A 46 14.42 6.26 -6.19
C SER A 46 15.36 7.31 -6.80
N ILE A 47 15.56 8.40 -6.07
CA ILE A 47 16.62 9.40 -6.32
C ILE A 47 17.87 9.12 -5.48
N LEU A 48 17.74 8.29 -4.44
CA LEU A 48 18.85 7.81 -3.63
C LEU A 48 19.67 6.80 -4.45
N ARG A 49 20.99 7.02 -4.53
CA ARG A 49 21.92 6.23 -5.38
C ARG A 49 22.48 5.01 -4.67
N GLU A 50 23.00 5.21 -3.46
CA GLU A 50 23.59 4.15 -2.65
C GLU A 50 22.59 3.77 -1.55
N ILE A 51 21.69 2.84 -1.88
CA ILE A 51 20.65 2.42 -0.94
C ILE A 51 21.25 1.55 0.16
N ASP A 52 22.18 0.66 -0.16
CA ASP A 52 22.75 -0.30 0.78
C ASP A 52 23.58 0.34 1.90
N SER A 53 23.99 1.61 1.73
CA SER A 53 24.72 2.37 2.75
C SER A 53 23.80 3.23 3.66
N LEU A 54 22.49 3.21 3.42
CA LEU A 54 21.54 3.96 4.23
C LEU A 54 21.39 3.34 5.63
N PRO A 55 21.10 4.17 6.66
CA PRO A 55 20.76 3.65 7.97
C PRO A 55 19.56 2.69 7.91
N GLU A 56 19.60 1.60 8.66
CA GLU A 56 18.54 0.58 8.71
C GLU A 56 17.16 1.19 8.99
N GLY A 57 17.06 2.21 9.83
CA GLY A 57 15.79 2.91 10.09
C GLY A 57 15.18 3.55 8.83
N ILE A 58 16.01 4.07 7.92
CA ILE A 58 15.56 4.65 6.65
C ILE A 58 15.23 3.56 5.64
N LEU A 59 16.03 2.49 5.58
CA LEU A 59 15.71 1.32 4.76
C LEU A 59 14.37 0.71 5.16
N PHE A 60 14.13 0.53 6.46
CA PHE A 60 12.86 0.04 6.97
C PHE A 60 11.71 0.97 6.62
N TRP A 61 11.89 2.29 6.82
CA TRP A 61 10.86 3.29 6.51
C TRP A 61 10.45 3.27 5.05
N ARG A 62 11.41 3.20 4.12
CA ARG A 62 11.15 3.12 2.67
C ARG A 62 10.33 1.90 2.29
N ASN A 63 10.72 0.73 2.79
CA ASN A 63 10.02 -0.51 2.48
C ASN A 63 8.65 -0.57 3.15
N LEU A 64 8.54 -0.09 4.39
CA LEU A 64 7.25 0.01 5.09
C LEU A 64 6.25 0.88 4.33
N MET A 65 6.68 1.99 3.71
CA MET A 65 5.78 2.80 2.88
C MET A 65 5.18 2.02 1.72
N GLN A 66 5.96 1.15 1.08
CA GLN A 66 5.44 0.30 0.00
C GLN A 66 4.40 -0.68 0.52
N TRP A 67 4.68 -1.34 1.64
CA TRP A 67 3.73 -2.28 2.25
C TRP A 67 2.42 -1.60 2.70
N VAL A 68 2.53 -0.43 3.35
CA VAL A 68 1.36 0.37 3.75
C VAL A 68 0.61 0.89 2.52
N GLY A 69 1.34 1.33 1.49
CA GLY A 69 0.81 1.80 0.22
C GLY A 69 0.03 0.73 -0.54
N GLY A 70 0.59 -0.49 -0.60
CA GLY A 70 -0.02 -1.67 -1.21
C GLY A 70 -1.36 -2.01 -0.59
N MET A 71 -1.42 -2.07 0.75
CA MET A 71 -2.70 -2.24 1.44
C MET A 71 -3.67 -1.07 1.17
N GLY A 72 -3.16 0.16 1.12
CA GLY A 72 -3.93 1.36 0.83
C GLY A 72 -4.62 1.33 -0.55
N ILE A 73 -3.90 0.93 -1.60
CA ILE A 73 -4.46 0.84 -2.96
C ILE A 73 -5.47 -0.31 -3.09
N ILE A 74 -5.28 -1.41 -2.38
CA ILE A 74 -6.25 -2.53 -2.34
C ILE A 74 -7.59 -2.06 -1.76
N ILE A 75 -7.56 -1.39 -0.59
CA ILE A 75 -8.78 -0.86 0.06
C ILE A 75 -9.43 0.22 -0.81
N LEU A 76 -8.61 1.10 -1.41
CA LEU A 76 -9.11 2.16 -2.26
C LEU A 76 -9.82 1.61 -3.49
N SER A 77 -9.24 0.61 -4.14
CA SER A 77 -9.80 -0.04 -5.33
C SER A 77 -11.15 -0.68 -5.02
N LEU A 78 -11.28 -1.34 -3.86
CA LEU A 78 -12.56 -1.86 -3.36
C LEU A 78 -13.60 -0.75 -3.16
N ALA A 79 -13.21 0.43 -2.67
CA ALA A 79 -14.14 1.54 -2.46
C ALA A 79 -14.56 2.23 -3.76
N ILE A 80 -13.65 2.35 -4.74
CA ILE A 80 -13.88 3.10 -5.99
C ILE A 80 -14.60 2.26 -7.06
N PHE A 81 -14.23 0.99 -7.26
CA PHE A 81 -14.81 0.17 -8.34
C PHE A 81 -16.34 0.05 -8.32
N PRO A 82 -17.00 -0.12 -7.16
CA PRO A 82 -18.46 -0.10 -7.08
C PRO A 82 -19.06 1.25 -7.53
N ALA A 83 -18.38 2.36 -7.23
CA ALA A 83 -18.82 3.71 -7.59
C ALA A 83 -18.62 4.03 -9.08
N LEU A 84 -17.66 3.38 -9.74
CA LEU A 84 -17.42 3.52 -11.18
C LEU A 84 -18.36 2.64 -12.03
N GLY A 85 -19.12 1.71 -11.42
CA GLY A 85 -19.99 0.80 -12.16
C GLY A 85 -19.26 -0.25 -13.01
N ILE A 86 -17.93 -0.31 -12.91
CA ILE A 86 -17.05 -1.23 -13.63
C ILE A 86 -16.93 -2.50 -12.77
N GLY A 87 -17.81 -3.47 -13.02
CA GLY A 87 -17.82 -4.76 -12.35
C GLY A 87 -19.23 -5.20 -12.01
N SER A 88 -19.81 -6.07 -12.84
CA SER A 88 -21.02 -6.90 -12.67
C SER A 88 -22.27 -6.28 -12.05
N PHE A 89 -22.30 -5.03 -11.60
CA PHE A 89 -23.39 -4.48 -10.81
C PHE A 89 -24.67 -4.37 -11.65
N HIS A 90 -24.52 -4.26 -12.97
CA HIS A 90 -25.61 -4.32 -13.94
C HIS A 90 -26.05 -5.75 -14.30
N LEU A 91 -25.12 -6.72 -14.36
CA LEU A 91 -25.42 -8.14 -14.61
C LEU A 91 -26.06 -8.82 -13.37
N PHE A 92 -25.55 -8.51 -12.17
CA PHE A 92 -26.05 -9.00 -10.88
C PHE A 92 -27.44 -8.47 -10.54
N LYS A 93 -27.79 -7.29 -11.05
CA LYS A 93 -29.15 -6.71 -10.95
C LYS A 93 -30.14 -7.39 -11.91
N ALA A 94 -29.65 -7.99 -12.99
CA ALA A 94 -30.45 -8.70 -13.97
C ALA A 94 -30.74 -10.16 -13.55
N GLU A 95 -29.85 -10.80 -12.79
CA GLU A 95 -30.00 -12.20 -12.35
C GLU A 95 -30.75 -12.39 -11.01
N ILE A 96 -31.05 -11.32 -10.26
CA ILE A 96 -31.77 -11.43 -8.97
C ILE A 96 -33.23 -10.99 -9.12
N PRO A 97 -34.20 -11.91 -9.01
CA PRO A 97 -35.60 -11.53 -8.89
C PRO A 97 -35.79 -10.75 -7.57
N GLY A 98 -36.29 -9.52 -7.65
CA GLY A 98 -36.70 -8.75 -6.47
C GLY A 98 -35.78 -7.59 -6.05
N GLY A 99 -34.90 -7.10 -6.91
CA GLY A 99 -34.26 -5.78 -6.75
C GLY A 99 -33.41 -5.66 -5.49
N ALA A 100 -32.12 -6.00 -5.58
CA ALA A 100 -31.19 -5.82 -4.47
C ALA A 100 -31.12 -4.33 -4.07
N THR A 101 -31.51 -4.04 -2.82
CA THR A 101 -31.37 -2.72 -2.19
C THR A 101 -29.89 -2.43 -1.91
N VAL A 102 -29.50 -1.16 -2.08
CA VAL A 102 -28.13 -0.61 -1.90
C VAL A 102 -27.49 -1.02 -0.56
N GLU A 103 -28.32 -1.28 0.45
CA GLU A 103 -27.94 -1.68 1.81
C GLU A 103 -27.18 -3.03 1.90
N ARG A 104 -27.33 -3.93 0.92
CA ARG A 104 -26.60 -5.23 0.89
C ARG A 104 -25.16 -5.12 0.39
N VAL A 105 -24.77 -3.99 -0.20
CA VAL A 105 -23.46 -3.82 -0.86
C VAL A 105 -22.37 -3.44 0.14
N GLN A 106 -22.68 -2.55 1.09
CA GLN A 106 -21.74 -2.13 2.15
C GLN A 106 -21.24 -3.28 3.05
N PRO A 107 -22.09 -4.17 3.60
CA PRO A 107 -21.62 -5.26 4.45
C PRO A 107 -20.72 -6.26 3.69
N ARG A 108 -20.91 -6.44 2.38
CA ARG A 108 -20.05 -7.31 1.57
C ARG A 108 -18.65 -6.71 1.35
N LEU A 109 -18.55 -5.40 1.20
CA LEU A 109 -17.26 -4.73 1.01
C LEU A 109 -16.35 -4.86 2.24
N ALA A 110 -16.93 -4.73 3.43
CA ALA A 110 -16.20 -4.95 4.69
C ALA A 110 -15.69 -6.39 4.82
N GLU A 111 -16.48 -7.38 4.41
CA GLU A 111 -16.05 -8.79 4.40
C GLU A 111 -14.96 -9.05 3.36
N THR A 112 -15.07 -8.50 2.14
CA THR A 112 -14.00 -8.58 1.14
C THR A 112 -12.71 -7.95 1.64
N ALA A 113 -12.78 -6.76 2.26
CA ALA A 113 -11.62 -6.09 2.83
C ALA A 113 -10.93 -6.94 3.90
N LYS A 114 -11.69 -7.60 4.80
CA LYS A 114 -11.14 -8.52 5.81
C LYS A 114 -10.41 -9.71 5.17
N ILE A 115 -10.98 -10.31 4.13
CA ILE A 115 -10.34 -11.43 3.42
C ILE A 115 -9.03 -10.97 2.80
N LEU A 116 -9.03 -9.84 2.09
CA LEU A 116 -7.81 -9.30 1.48
C LEU A 116 -6.75 -8.96 2.53
N TRP A 117 -7.14 -8.40 3.68
CA TRP A 117 -6.21 -8.10 4.77
C TRP A 117 -5.55 -9.37 5.32
N LYS A 118 -6.33 -10.43 5.52
CA LYS A 118 -5.81 -11.74 5.96
C LYS A 118 -4.86 -12.33 4.92
N THR A 119 -5.23 -12.26 3.64
CA THR A 119 -4.36 -12.75 2.55
C THR A 119 -3.07 -11.95 2.47
N TYR A 120 -3.12 -10.62 2.57
CA TYR A 120 -1.96 -9.74 2.52
C TYR A 120 -0.94 -10.08 3.61
N ILE A 121 -1.41 -10.24 4.85
CA ILE A 121 -0.56 -10.67 5.98
C ILE A 121 -0.06 -12.10 5.83
N ALA A 122 -0.91 -13.02 5.37
CA ALA A 122 -0.50 -14.40 5.18
C ALA A 122 0.62 -14.52 4.15
N LEU A 123 0.53 -13.78 3.03
CA LEU A 123 1.58 -13.70 2.02
C LEU A 123 2.84 -13.04 2.58
N THR A 124 2.70 -11.93 3.30
CA THR A 124 3.82 -11.24 3.98
C THR A 124 4.57 -12.20 4.90
N LEU A 125 3.88 -12.89 5.82
CA LEU A 125 4.53 -13.82 6.75
C LEU A 125 5.14 -15.03 6.03
N LEU A 126 4.46 -15.56 5.01
CA LEU A 126 4.95 -16.67 4.23
C LEU A 126 6.26 -16.31 3.52
N GLU A 127 6.33 -15.14 2.88
CA GLU A 127 7.53 -14.70 2.18
C GLU A 127 8.69 -14.44 3.14
N ILE A 128 8.44 -13.80 4.30
CA ILE A 128 9.48 -13.61 5.32
C ILE A 128 10.08 -14.96 5.73
N VAL A 129 9.24 -15.97 5.98
CA VAL A 129 9.71 -17.33 6.34
C VAL A 129 10.52 -17.95 5.21
N VAL A 130 10.05 -17.85 3.96
CA VAL A 130 10.77 -18.39 2.80
C VAL A 130 12.14 -17.70 2.64
N LEU A 131 12.20 -16.37 2.70
CA LEU A 131 13.45 -15.61 2.58
C LEU A 131 14.43 -15.94 3.72
N ARG A 132 13.94 -16.14 4.94
CA ARG A 132 14.75 -16.63 6.07
C ARG A 132 15.33 -18.02 5.83
N LEU A 133 14.54 -18.94 5.27
CA LEU A 133 15.01 -20.28 4.92
C LEU A 133 16.03 -20.27 3.78
N LEU A 134 15.97 -19.28 2.89
CA LEU A 134 16.95 -19.05 1.81
C LEU A 134 18.24 -18.36 2.30
N GLY A 135 18.31 -17.96 3.57
CA GLY A 135 19.53 -17.49 4.21
C GLY A 135 19.67 -15.97 4.35
N LEU A 136 18.63 -15.18 4.04
CA LEU A 136 18.62 -13.74 4.31
C LEU A 136 18.56 -13.49 5.82
N ASP A 137 19.16 -12.39 6.29
CA ASP A 137 18.94 -11.94 7.67
C ASP A 137 17.46 -11.56 7.91
N PHE A 138 17.03 -11.50 9.17
CA PHE A 138 15.67 -11.13 9.51
C PHE A 138 15.30 -9.72 9.05
N PHE A 139 16.22 -8.76 9.18
CA PHE A 139 15.97 -7.41 8.69
C PHE A 139 15.75 -7.38 7.17
N ASP A 140 16.64 -8.02 6.43
CA ASP A 140 16.57 -8.09 4.97
C ASP A 140 15.31 -8.85 4.51
N ALA A 141 15.01 -9.99 5.14
CA ALA A 141 13.81 -10.76 4.81
C ALA A 141 12.53 -9.91 4.96
N VAL A 142 12.39 -9.16 6.06
CA VAL A 142 11.24 -8.28 6.29
C VAL A 142 11.18 -7.14 5.26
N THR A 143 12.30 -6.44 5.07
CA THR A 143 12.35 -5.27 4.19
C THR A 143 12.14 -5.63 2.72
N HIS A 144 12.68 -6.77 2.26
CA HIS A 144 12.41 -7.29 0.93
C HIS A 144 10.94 -7.66 0.76
N THR A 145 10.35 -8.42 1.69
CA THR A 145 8.93 -8.80 1.63
C THR A 145 8.01 -7.58 1.53
N PHE A 146 8.28 -6.52 2.28
CA PHE A 146 7.47 -5.30 2.24
C PHE A 146 7.43 -4.61 0.87
N SER A 147 8.42 -4.86 0.01
CA SER A 147 8.45 -4.36 -1.36
C SER A 147 7.93 -5.36 -2.41
N THR A 148 7.85 -6.64 -2.06
CA THR A 148 7.37 -7.71 -2.96
C THR A 148 5.84 -7.86 -2.91
N VAL A 149 5.23 -7.81 -1.72
CA VAL A 149 3.80 -8.13 -1.47
C VAL A 149 2.89 -6.93 -1.64
#